data_AF-A0A3E0VF91-F1
#
_entry.id   AF-A0A3E0VF91-F1
#
_cell.length_a   1.000
_cell.length_b   1.000
_cell.length_c   1.000
_cell.angle_alpha   90.00
_cell.angle_beta   90.00
_cell.angle_gamma   90.00
#
_symmetry.space_group_name_H-M   'P 1'
#
loop_
_entity.id
_entity.type
_entity.pdbx_description
1 polymer ?
#
loop_
_entity_poly.entity_id
_entity_poly.type
_entity_poly.pdbx_seq_one_letter_code
_entity_poly.pdbx_strand_id
1 'polypeptide(L)'
;MIAVVLAALQFVGALASGDVGSPLVLVASLLGAASVLLVVAVVLVSRWAHTVPDARGRPAPTGNADLPALITQSNPDAPGHARPRAPGFVTRRAA
;
A
#
# COMPACT_ATOMS: atom_id res chain seq x y z
N MET A 1 4.42 -20.49 22.19
CA MET A 1 5.28 -19.91 23.24
C MET A 1 6.17 -20.96 23.92
N ILE A 2 5.61 -22.02 24.52
CA ILE A 2 6.38 -23.05 25.24
C ILE A 2 7.48 -23.69 24.39
N ALA A 3 7.20 -24.04 23.13
CA ALA A 3 8.19 -24.62 22.22
C ALA A 3 9.39 -23.68 21.93
N VAL A 4 9.13 -22.37 21.84
CA VAL A 4 10.19 -21.36 21.61
C VAL A 4 11.07 -21.23 22.85
N VAL A 5 10.46 -21.25 24.03
CA VAL A 5 11.18 -21.21 25.32
C VAL A 5 12.07 -22.44 25.48
N LEU A 6 11.54 -23.63 25.19
CA LEU A 6 12.33 -24.87 25.26
C LEU A 6 13.49 -24.86 24.28
N ALA A 7 13.28 -24.40 23.04
CA ALA A 7 14.35 -24.27 22.04
C ALA A 7 15.45 -23.29 22.49
N ALA A 8 15.08 -22.16 23.10
CA ALA A 8 16.04 -21.19 23.64
C ALA A 8 16.87 -21.78 24.80
N LEU A 9 16.24 -22.50 25.73
CA LEU A 9 16.93 -23.19 26.82
C LEU A 9 17.88 -24.27 26.32
N GLN A 10 17.48 -25.05 25.32
CA GLN A 10 18.33 -26.07 24.71
C GLN A 10 19.54 -25.45 24.00
N PHE A 11 19.34 -24.33 23.30
CA PHE A 11 20.41 -23.60 22.63
C PHE A 11 21.44 -23.02 23.62
N VAL A 12 20.97 -22.43 24.73
CA VAL A 12 21.85 -21.94 25.81
C VAL A 12 22.59 -23.09 26.47
N GLY A 13 21.93 -24.23 26.70
CA GLY A 13 22.54 -25.45 27.22
C GLY A 13 23.66 -25.98 26.32
N ALA A 14 23.43 -26.04 25.01
CA ALA A 14 24.41 -26.50 24.03
C ALA A 14 25.65 -25.58 23.92
N LEU A 15 25.44 -24.26 24.02
CA LEU A 15 26.54 -23.29 24.08
C LEU A 15 27.36 -23.43 25.37
N ALA A 16 26.71 -23.70 26.49
CA ALA A 16 27.36 -23.88 27.79
C ALA A 16 28.12 -25.22 27.90
N SER A 17 27.66 -26.27 27.22
CA SER A 17 28.32 -27.58 27.19
C SER A 17 29.44 -27.70 26.14
N GLY A 18 29.61 -26.69 25.28
CA GLY A 18 30.57 -26.74 24.17
C GLY A 18 30.19 -27.69 23.04
N ASP A 19 28.95 -28.19 23.03
CA ASP A 19 28.41 -29.11 22.02
C ASP A 19 27.91 -28.35 20.78
N VAL A 20 28.75 -27.44 20.28
CA VAL A 20 28.47 -26.60 19.10
C VAL A 20 28.63 -27.36 17.78
N GLY A 21 29.11 -28.61 17.83
CA GLY A 21 29.32 -29.47 16.67
C GLY A 21 28.10 -30.30 16.28
N SER A 22 27.03 -30.30 17.08
CA SER A 22 25.82 -31.06 16.76
C SER A 22 25.12 -30.44 15.53
N PRO A 23 24.81 -31.24 14.49
CA PRO A 23 24.17 -30.73 13.27
C PRO A 23 22.80 -30.10 13.57
N LEU A 24 22.14 -30.54 14.63
CA LEU A 24 20.86 -29.99 15.10
C LEU A 24 21.00 -28.56 15.64
N VAL A 25 22.08 -28.28 16.38
CA VAL A 25 22.39 -26.94 16.91
C VAL A 25 22.74 -25.98 15.76
N LEU A 26 23.49 -26.46 14.77
CA LEU A 26 23.82 -25.67 13.57
C LEU A 26 22.56 -25.32 12.78
N VAL A 27 21.68 -26.28 12.49
CA VAL A 27 20.42 -26.04 11.78
C VAL A 27 19.51 -25.08 12.57
N ALA A 28 19.40 -25.27 13.89
CA ALA A 28 18.62 -24.38 14.74
C ALA A 28 19.18 -22.95 14.74
N SER A 29 20.51 -22.79 14.80
CA SER A 29 21.17 -21.48 14.74
C SER A 29 20.95 -20.77 13.41
N LEU A 30 21.00 -21.53 12.29
CA LEU A 30 20.79 -20.99 10.96
C LEU A 30 19.35 -20.54 10.75
N LEU A 31 18.38 -21.35 11.20
CA LEU A 31 16.96 -20.99 11.20
C LEU A 31 16.69 -19.77 12.08
N GLY A 32 17.31 -19.71 13.26
CA GLY A 32 17.24 -18.54 14.15
C GLY A 32 17.76 -17.27 13.47
N ALA A 33 18.96 -17.32 12.90
CA ALA A 33 19.56 -16.19 12.17
C ALA A 33 18.71 -15.76 10.96
N ALA A 34 18.21 -16.72 10.18
CA ALA A 34 17.33 -16.45 9.04
C ALA A 34 16.02 -15.77 9.47
N SER A 35 15.43 -16.20 10.59
CA SER A 35 14.21 -15.59 11.12
C SER A 35 14.42 -14.13 11.54
N VAL A 36 15.56 -13.82 12.16
CA VAL A 36 15.91 -12.44 12.55
C VAL A 36 16.12 -11.59 11.31
N LEU A 37 16.85 -12.09 10.31
CA LEU A 37 17.05 -11.38 9.05
C LEU A 37 15.73 -11.11 8.32
N LEU A 38 14.80 -12.07 8.32
CA LEU A 38 13.48 -11.90 7.74
C LEU A 38 12.71 -10.76 8.43
N VAL A 39 12.70 -10.72 9.76
CA VAL A 39 12.04 -9.65 10.53
C VAL A 39 12.66 -8.29 10.21
N VAL A 40 13.99 -8.19 10.16
CA VAL A 40 14.70 -6.96 9.78
C VAL A 40 14.34 -6.53 8.37
N ALA A 41 14.31 -7.46 7.40
CA ALA A 41 13.93 -7.17 6.02
C ALA A 41 12.49 -6.66 5.92
N VAL A 42 11.54 -7.27 6.63
CA VAL A 42 10.14 -6.83 6.68
C VAL A 42 10.04 -5.41 7.25
N VAL A 43 10.72 -5.13 8.36
CA VAL A 43 10.73 -3.79 8.96
C VAL A 43 11.31 -2.77 7.99
N LEU A 44 12.43 -3.09 7.34
CA LEU A 44 13.07 -2.19 6.38
C LEU A 44 12.13 -1.90 5.20
N VAL A 45 11.55 -2.94 4.59
CA VAL A 45 10.58 -2.80 3.49
C VAL A 45 9.35 -2.00 3.92
N SER A 46 8.81 -2.24 5.13
CA SER A 46 7.65 -1.49 5.63
C SER A 46 7.90 0.00 5.77
N ARG A 47 9.12 0.41 6.16
CA ARG A 47 9.50 1.84 6.24
C ARG A 47 9.45 2.52 4.88
N TRP A 48 9.78 1.80 3.82
CA TRP A 48 9.73 2.33 2.44
C TRP A 48 8.35 2.16 1.80
N ALA A 49 7.54 1.20 2.23
CA ALA A 49 6.19 0.97 1.70
C ALA A 49 5.25 2.18 1.90
N HIS A 50 5.45 2.95 2.98
CA HIS A 50 4.68 4.18 3.22
C HIS A 50 5.00 5.34 2.26
N THR A 51 6.04 5.22 1.43
CA THR A 51 6.37 6.23 0.41
C THR A 51 5.69 5.99 -0.93
N VAL A 52 5.04 4.83 -1.12
CA VAL A 52 4.22 4.59 -2.31
C VAL A 52 2.93 5.39 -2.15
N PRO A 53 2.66 6.41 -2.98
CA PRO A 53 1.42 7.14 -2.92
C PRO A 53 0.29 6.13 -3.20
N ASP A 54 -0.63 6.00 -2.25
CA ASP A 54 -1.81 5.18 -2.46
C ASP A 54 -2.62 5.82 -3.60
N ALA A 55 -2.52 5.24 -4.80
CA ALA A 55 -3.23 5.73 -5.97
C ALA A 55 -4.76 5.67 -5.79
N ARG A 56 -5.25 4.86 -4.84
CA ARG A 56 -6.68 4.76 -4.47
C ARG A 56 -7.06 5.67 -3.32
N GLY A 57 -6.08 6.12 -2.54
CA GLY A 57 -6.25 6.94 -1.35
C GLY A 57 -6.08 8.44 -1.60
N ARG A 58 -6.21 8.93 -2.84
CA ARG A 58 -6.19 10.38 -3.10
C ARG A 58 -7.33 11.00 -2.27
N PRO A 59 -7.04 11.78 -1.22
CA PRO A 59 -8.10 12.40 -0.45
C PRO A 59 -8.90 13.27 -1.40
N ALA A 60 -10.23 13.09 -1.40
CA ALA A 60 -11.12 13.99 -2.12
C ALA A 60 -10.75 15.43 -1.71
N PRO A 61 -10.68 16.39 -2.65
CA PRO A 61 -10.34 17.77 -2.33
C PRO A 61 -11.19 18.25 -1.16
N THR A 62 -10.57 18.50 -0.01
CA THR A 62 -11.24 18.95 1.22
C THR A 62 -11.50 20.46 1.23
N GLY A 63 -11.13 21.15 0.16
CA GLY A 63 -11.29 22.59 0.00
C GLY A 63 -12.61 22.92 -0.72
N ASN A 64 -13.14 24.09 -0.37
CA ASN A 64 -14.34 24.71 -0.94
C ASN A 64 -14.15 24.98 -2.44
N ALA A 65 -14.20 23.93 -3.25
CA ALA A 65 -14.56 24.08 -4.63
C ALA A 65 -16.00 24.60 -4.62
N ASP A 66 -16.23 25.78 -5.19
CA ASP A 66 -17.58 26.31 -5.37
C ASP A 66 -18.31 25.38 -6.34
N LEU A 67 -18.90 24.33 -5.77
CA LEU A 67 -19.63 23.30 -6.49
C LEU A 67 -20.69 23.92 -7.41
N PRO A 68 -21.40 25.01 -7.02
CA PRO A 68 -22.30 25.72 -7.93
C PRO A 68 -21.59 26.29 -9.17
N ALA A 69 -20.39 26.86 -9.01
CA ALA A 69 -19.61 27.39 -10.12
C ALA A 69 -19.12 26.27 -11.05
N LEU A 70 -18.63 25.16 -10.48
CA LEU A 70 -18.19 23.99 -11.25
C LEU A 70 -19.34 23.34 -12.02
N ILE A 71 -20.51 23.20 -11.39
CA ILE A 71 -21.72 22.70 -12.07
C ILE A 71 -22.11 23.64 -13.20
N THR A 72 -22.09 24.96 -12.95
CA THR A 72 -22.39 25.96 -13.99
C THR A 72 -21.42 25.86 -15.17
N GLN A 73 -20.13 25.67 -14.90
CA GLN A 73 -19.10 25.50 -15.93
C GLN A 73 -19.16 24.16 -16.65
N SER A 74 -19.76 23.12 -16.05
CA SER A 74 -19.95 21.83 -16.73
C SER A 74 -21.04 21.85 -17.81
N ASN A 75 -21.88 22.89 -17.82
CA ASN A 75 -22.92 23.04 -18.85
C ASN A 75 -22.26 23.34 -20.21
N PRO A 76 -22.53 22.55 -21.27
CA PRO A 76 -21.99 22.82 -22.61
C PRO A 76 -22.38 24.19 -23.17
N ASP A 77 -23.47 24.79 -22.65
CA ASP A 77 -23.93 26.12 -23.03
C ASP A 77 -23.35 27.25 -22.16
N ALA A 78 -22.49 26.92 -21.18
CA ALA A 78 -21.90 27.90 -20.28
C ALA A 78 -21.01 28.91 -21.03
N PRO A 79 -20.93 30.17 -20.56
CA PRO A 79 -20.05 31.17 -21.15
C PRO A 79 -18.61 30.67 -21.28
N GLY A 80 -17.99 30.85 -22.44
CA GLY A 80 -16.63 30.39 -22.72
C GLY A 80 -16.52 29.00 -23.37
N HIS A 81 -17.62 28.24 -23.45
CA HIS A 81 -17.63 26.99 -24.22
C HIS A 81 -17.72 27.27 -25.72
N ALA A 82 -16.94 26.53 -26.50
CA ALA A 82 -17.02 26.58 -27.95
C ALA A 82 -18.40 26.09 -28.39
N ARG A 83 -19.28 27.02 -28.81
CA ARG A 83 -20.57 26.65 -29.37
C ARG A 83 -20.35 25.97 -30.72
N PRO A 84 -20.83 24.72 -30.91
CA PRO A 84 -20.83 24.12 -32.22
C PRO A 84 -21.60 25.03 -33.18
N ARG A 85 -20.95 25.54 -34.23
CA ARG A 85 -21.61 26.32 -35.29
C ARG A 85 -22.34 25.41 -36.28
N ALA A 86 -22.87 24.28 -35.81
CA ALA A 86 -23.64 23.39 -36.66
C ALA A 86 -24.99 24.06 -36.94
N PRO A 87 -25.42 24.17 -38.21
CA PRO A 87 -26.74 24.65 -38.55
C PRO A 87 -27.78 23.81 -37.79
N GLY A 88 -28.67 24.46 -37.03
CA GLY A 88 -29.70 23.77 -36.27
C GLY A 88 -30.57 22.94 -37.21
N PHE A 89 -30.59 21.61 -37.02
CA PHE A 89 -31.54 20.76 -37.72
C PHE A 89 -32.94 21.14 -37.26
N VAL A 90 -33.65 21.88 -38.10
CA VAL A 90 -35.08 22.18 -37.91
C VAL A 90 -35.82 20.86 -38.04
N THR A 91 -36.13 20.20 -36.93
CA THR A 91 -37.06 19.07 -36.92
C THR A 91 -38.46 19.64 -37.17
N ARG A 92 -38.86 19.69 -38.45
CA ARG A 92 -40.23 20.01 -38.84
C ARG A 92 -41.13 18.89 -38.32
N ARG A 93 -41.96 19.18 -37.32
CA ARG A 93 -43.03 18.28 -36.86
C ARG A 93 -44.09 18.24 -37.96
N ALA A 94 -44.25 17.09 -38.63
CA ALA A 94 -45.38 16.84 -39.52
C ALA A 94 -46.63 16.60 -38.66
N ALA A 95 -47.72 17.26 -39.05
CA ALA A 95 -49.06 17.07 -38.51
C ALA A 95 -49.69 15.77 -39.03
#